data_AF-A0AA88XRW3-F1
#
_entry.id   AF-A0AA88XRW3-F1
#
_cell.length_a   1.000
_cell.length_b   1.000
_cell.length_c   1.000
_cell.angle_alpha   90.00
_cell.angle_beta   90.00
_cell.angle_gamma   90.00
#
_symmetry.space_group_name_H-M   'P 1'
#
loop_
_entity.id
_entity.type
_entity.pdbx_description
1 polymer ?
#
loop_
_entity_poly.entity_id
_entity_poly.type
_entity_poly.pdbx_seq_one_letter_code
_entity_poly.pdbx_strand_id
1 'polypeptide(L)'
;MSLLSTTYVPMLKEFYKGVWVHLHQLLKEWHSIFKDLKVIVGPIYEKSYDVPSHVIGNVDKVKIPSHFFMIILRCKVKQGGSCEDFTPLSFILPHRMDVTNCQNYNEYLTDNEARIRDIELMTGFEFFHNLKVEKALELRTFLPNGLWTL
;
A
#
# COMPACT_ATOMS: atom_id res chain seq x y z
N MET A 1 -6.47 -5.21 16.05
CA MET A 1 -6.82 -3.88 15.51
C MET A 1 -6.41 -2.84 16.54
N SER A 2 -5.70 -1.79 16.14
CA SER A 2 -5.46 -0.64 17.01
C SER A 2 -6.78 0.10 17.26
N LEU A 3 -6.96 0.66 18.46
CA LEU A 3 -8.15 1.41 18.87
C LEU A 3 -7.87 2.92 18.96
N LEU A 4 -6.74 3.37 18.44
CA LEU A 4 -6.32 4.76 18.51
C LEU A 4 -6.99 5.57 17.38
N SER A 5 -7.70 6.65 17.74
CA SER A 5 -8.36 7.55 16.79
C SER A 5 -7.42 8.06 15.69
N THR A 6 -6.13 8.23 16.02
CA THR A 6 -5.07 8.67 15.11
C THR A 6 -4.69 7.65 14.03
N THR A 7 -5.16 6.40 14.13
CA THR A 7 -4.89 5.34 13.14
C THR A 7 -6.01 5.17 12.11
N TYR A 8 -7.12 5.89 12.26
CA TYR A 8 -8.24 5.80 11.33
C TYR A 8 -8.10 6.83 10.21
N VAL A 9 -8.41 6.37 8.99
CA VAL A 9 -8.47 7.21 7.79
C VAL A 9 -9.82 6.97 7.11
N PRO A 10 -10.52 8.02 6.63
CA PRO A 10 -11.77 7.85 5.89
C PRO A 10 -11.59 6.88 4.70
N MET A 11 -12.41 5.83 4.67
CA MET A 11 -12.35 4.79 3.65
C MET A 11 -13.76 4.41 3.17
N LEU A 12 -13.96 4.36 1.85
CA LEU A 12 -15.18 3.93 1.21
C LEU A 12 -15.45 2.47 1.57
N LYS A 13 -16.71 2.20 1.92
CA LYS A 13 -17.14 0.88 2.41
C LYS A 13 -16.81 -0.26 1.46
N GLU A 14 -17.02 -0.04 0.16
CA GLU A 14 -16.79 -1.05 -0.87
C GLU A 14 -15.29 -1.29 -1.11
N PHE A 15 -14.48 -0.22 -1.12
CA PHE A 15 -13.01 -0.35 -1.15
C PHE A 15 -12.50 -1.17 0.04
N TYR A 16 -13.00 -0.88 1.25
CA TYR A 16 -12.65 -1.61 2.47
C TYR A 16 -13.03 -3.09 2.37
N LYS A 17 -14.29 -3.38 2.04
CA LYS A 17 -14.80 -4.76 2.00
C LYS A 17 -14.21 -5.59 0.86
N GLY A 18 -13.80 -4.94 -0.22
CA GLY A 18 -13.20 -5.58 -1.38
C GLY A 18 -11.68 -5.67 -1.28
N VAL A 19 -10.98 -4.93 -2.15
CA VAL A 19 -9.53 -5.02 -2.34
C VAL A 19 -8.73 -4.85 -1.04
N TRP A 20 -9.20 -4.01 -0.12
CA TRP A 20 -8.44 -3.75 1.11
C TRP A 20 -8.40 -4.97 2.05
N VAL A 21 -9.55 -5.59 2.31
CA VAL A 21 -9.64 -6.85 3.09
C VAL A 21 -8.89 -7.97 2.37
N HIS A 22 -8.99 -8.06 1.05
CA HIS A 22 -8.27 -9.04 0.24
C HIS A 22 -6.75 -8.90 0.39
N LEU A 23 -6.20 -7.69 0.27
CA LEU A 23 -4.77 -7.42 0.46
C LEU A 23 -4.31 -7.73 1.89
N HIS A 24 -5.13 -7.47 2.90
CA HIS A 24 -4.83 -7.85 4.29
C HIS A 24 -4.84 -9.37 4.51
N GLN A 25 -5.62 -10.11 3.74
CA GLN A 25 -5.61 -11.56 3.76
C GLN A 25 -4.31 -12.10 3.14
N LEU A 26 -3.89 -11.57 1.98
CA LEU A 26 -2.60 -11.88 1.37
C LEU A 26 -1.42 -11.57 2.32
N LEU A 27 -1.45 -10.43 3.02
CA LEU A 27 -0.45 -10.10 4.03
C LEU A 27 -0.31 -11.20 5.12
N LYS A 28 -1.41 -11.77 5.58
CA LYS A 28 -1.38 -12.87 6.57
C LYS A 28 -0.76 -14.13 5.99
N GLU A 29 -1.09 -14.45 4.75
CA GLU A 29 -0.57 -15.62 4.03
C GLU A 29 0.94 -15.46 3.77
N TRP A 30 1.37 -14.32 3.24
CA TRP A 30 2.79 -14.00 3.07
C TRP A 30 3.55 -13.97 4.39
N HIS A 31 2.96 -13.47 5.48
CA HIS A 31 3.59 -13.49 6.79
C HIS A 31 3.79 -14.93 7.31
N SER A 32 2.85 -15.84 7.03
CA SER A 32 2.99 -17.26 7.37
C SER A 32 4.22 -17.89 6.70
N ILE A 33 4.49 -17.50 5.45
CA ILE A 33 5.58 -18.02 4.62
C ILE A 33 6.93 -17.36 4.96
N PHE A 34 6.98 -16.03 4.93
CA PHE A 34 8.24 -15.27 5.05
C PHE A 34 8.64 -14.93 6.49
N LYS A 35 7.73 -15.11 7.45
CA LYS A 35 7.87 -14.81 8.90
C LYS A 35 8.04 -13.33 9.23
N ASP A 36 9.02 -12.66 8.64
CA ASP A 36 9.30 -11.24 8.91
C ASP A 36 8.90 -10.38 7.71
N LEU A 37 7.76 -9.69 7.85
CA LEU A 37 7.28 -8.70 6.91
C LEU A 37 7.22 -7.34 7.59
N LYS A 38 7.78 -6.32 6.93
CA LYS A 38 7.61 -4.92 7.33
C LYS A 38 6.61 -4.27 6.40
N VAL A 39 5.59 -3.62 6.95
CA VAL A 39 4.53 -3.00 6.18
C VAL A 39 4.44 -1.51 6.53
N ILE A 40 4.43 -0.67 5.51
CA ILE A 40 4.16 0.77 5.62
C ILE A 40 2.91 1.05 4.79
N VAL A 41 1.91 1.69 5.38
CA VAL A 41 0.62 1.92 4.74
C VAL A 41 0.15 3.34 5.03
N GLY A 42 -0.48 3.99 4.07
CA GLY A 42 -0.98 5.34 4.27
C GLY A 42 -1.85 5.88 3.14
N PRO A 43 -2.53 7.02 3.39
CA PRO A 43 -3.32 7.70 2.37
C PRO A 43 -2.48 8.56 1.43
N ILE A 44 -3.01 8.79 0.23
CA ILE A 44 -2.53 9.77 -0.74
C ILE A 44 -3.67 10.75 -1.03
N TYR A 45 -3.37 12.04 -0.94
CA TYR A 45 -4.32 13.12 -1.23
C TYR A 45 -3.90 13.86 -2.49
N GLU A 46 -4.64 13.63 -3.58
CA GLU A 46 -4.49 14.40 -4.82
C GLU A 46 -5.47 15.59 -4.82
N LYS A 47 -4.99 16.77 -5.22
CA LYS A 47 -5.78 18.02 -5.16
C LYS A 47 -7.00 18.03 -6.09
N SER A 48 -6.96 17.27 -7.18
CA SER A 48 -8.00 17.17 -8.21
C SER A 48 -9.02 16.06 -7.93
N TYR A 49 -8.85 15.31 -6.84
CA TYR A 49 -9.74 14.20 -6.52
C TYR A 49 -10.95 14.67 -5.72
N ASP A 50 -12.04 14.95 -6.44
CA ASP A 50 -13.33 15.30 -5.83
C ASP A 50 -14.14 14.04 -5.57
N VAL A 51 -14.37 13.72 -4.29
CA VAL A 51 -15.36 12.71 -3.91
C VAL A 51 -16.74 13.37 -3.95
N PRO A 52 -17.73 12.78 -4.65
CA PRO A 52 -19.05 13.37 -4.73
C PRO A 52 -19.66 13.60 -3.35
N SER A 53 -20.27 14.77 -3.13
CA SER A 53 -20.81 15.19 -1.83
C SER A 53 -21.83 14.22 -1.24
N HIS A 54 -22.59 13.52 -2.08
CA HIS A 54 -23.57 12.50 -1.65
C HIS A 54 -22.94 11.30 -0.92
N VAL A 55 -21.63 11.08 -1.08
CA VAL A 55 -20.88 9.98 -0.46
C VAL A 55 -20.37 10.36 0.93
N ILE A 56 -20.14 11.65 1.16
CA ILE A 56 -19.47 12.17 2.37
C ILE A 56 -20.46 12.40 3.52
N GLY A 57 -21.77 12.45 3.23
CA GLY A 57 -22.76 13.00 4.15
C GLY A 57 -22.53 14.51 4.35
N ASN A 58 -23.43 15.21 5.03
CA ASN A 58 -23.32 16.66 5.31
C ASN A 58 -22.14 16.99 6.25
N VAL A 59 -20.90 16.78 5.79
CA VAL A 59 -19.68 17.06 6.54
C VAL A 59 -18.75 17.83 5.62
N ASP A 60 -18.91 19.15 5.60
CA ASP A 60 -18.24 20.09 4.69
C ASP A 60 -16.69 20.13 4.80
N LYS A 61 -16.05 19.23 5.55
CA LYS A 61 -14.63 19.33 5.93
C LYS A 61 -13.83 18.02 5.95
N VAL A 62 -14.40 16.88 5.56
CA VAL A 62 -13.63 15.62 5.57
C VAL A 62 -12.85 15.46 4.27
N LYS A 63 -11.52 15.53 4.34
CA LYS A 63 -10.66 15.15 3.21
C LYS A 63 -10.65 13.64 3.09
N ILE A 64 -11.13 13.14 1.95
CA ILE A 64 -11.09 11.72 1.61
C ILE A 64 -9.84 11.47 0.78
N PRO A 65 -9.03 10.44 1.09
CA PRO A 65 -7.88 10.08 0.26
C PRO A 65 -8.31 9.75 -1.17
N SER A 66 -7.48 10.14 -2.13
CA SER A 66 -7.62 9.75 -3.53
C SER A 66 -7.18 8.31 -3.78
N HIS A 67 -6.13 7.89 -3.05
CA HIS A 67 -5.54 6.58 -3.14
C HIS A 67 -5.06 6.15 -1.75
N PHE A 68 -4.78 4.87 -1.60
CA PHE A 68 -3.98 4.34 -0.50
C PHE A 68 -2.74 3.66 -1.05
N PHE A 69 -1.60 3.85 -0.39
CA PHE A 69 -0.41 3.10 -0.71
C PHE A 69 -0.15 2.02 0.34
N MET A 70 0.51 0.96 -0.09
CA MET A 70 1.08 -0.05 0.80
C MET A 70 2.45 -0.45 0.28
N ILE A 71 3.46 -0.43 1.15
CA ILE A 71 4.82 -0.92 0.90
C ILE A 71 5.03 -2.11 1.82
N ILE A 72 5.37 -3.25 1.24
CA ILE A 72 5.59 -4.51 1.93
C ILE A 72 7.02 -4.93 1.64
N LEU A 73 7.80 -5.11 2.69
CA LEU A 73 9.18 -5.57 2.59
C LEU A 73 9.24 -6.96 3.20
N ARG A 74 9.59 -7.95 2.40
CA ARG A 74 10.00 -9.25 2.93
C ARG A 74 11.50 -9.32 3.07
N CYS A 75 11.94 -10.04 4.09
CA CYS A 75 13.33 -10.33 4.31
C CYS A 75 13.68 -11.76 3.93
N LYS A 76 14.80 -11.95 3.24
CA LYS A 76 15.44 -13.27 3.21
C LYS A 76 16.46 -13.35 4.35
N VAL A 77 16.06 -13.98 5.46
CA VAL A 77 16.96 -14.18 6.61
C VAL A 77 18.15 -15.04 6.16
N LYS A 78 19.36 -14.48 6.19
CA LYS A 78 20.60 -15.27 6.08
C LYS A 78 20.93 -15.90 7.44
N GLN A 79 21.60 -17.05 7.43
CA GLN A 79 22.13 -17.65 8.66
C GLN A 79 23.02 -16.62 9.36
N GLY A 80 22.59 -16.12 10.52
CA GLY A 80 23.24 -14.99 11.22
C GLY A 80 22.29 -13.87 11.67
N GLY A 81 21.02 -13.88 11.24
CA GLY A 81 19.95 -13.10 11.87
C GLY A 81 19.85 -11.62 11.50
N SER A 82 20.78 -11.04 10.74
CA SER A 82 20.61 -9.68 10.20
C SER A 82 19.83 -9.72 8.89
N CYS A 83 18.79 -8.90 8.81
CA CYS A 83 18.00 -8.68 7.62
C CYS A 83 18.54 -7.49 6.84
N GLU A 84 19.38 -7.76 5.84
CA GLU A 84 19.99 -6.71 4.99
C GLU A 84 19.46 -6.71 3.56
N ASP A 85 18.77 -7.78 3.15
CA ASP A 85 18.28 -7.96 1.79
C ASP A 85 16.75 -7.97 1.75
N PHE A 86 16.19 -6.77 1.55
CA PHE A 86 14.75 -6.58 1.41
C PHE A 86 14.33 -6.73 -0.04
N THR A 87 13.23 -7.45 -0.26
CA THR A 87 12.51 -7.41 -1.54
C THR A 87 11.21 -6.63 -1.33
N PRO A 88 11.02 -5.47 -1.99
CA PRO A 88 9.81 -4.70 -1.86
C PRO A 88 8.70 -5.22 -2.79
N LEU A 89 7.46 -5.08 -2.32
CA LEU A 89 6.22 -5.15 -3.10
C LEU A 89 5.38 -3.95 -2.68
N SER A 90 4.96 -3.13 -3.64
CA SER A 90 4.28 -1.89 -3.34
C SER A 90 3.15 -1.58 -4.30
N PHE A 91 2.12 -0.92 -3.77
CA PHE A 91 0.89 -0.62 -4.49
C PHE A 91 0.48 0.84 -4.28
N ILE A 92 -0.15 1.43 -5.30
CA ILE A 92 -0.93 2.67 -5.20
C ILE A 92 -2.35 2.35 -5.63
N LEU A 93 -3.25 2.21 -4.67
CA LEU A 93 -4.61 1.71 -4.91
C LEU A 93 -5.60 2.88 -5.03
N PRO A 94 -6.28 3.05 -6.18
CA PRO A 94 -7.36 4.02 -6.34
C PRO A 94 -8.47 3.80 -5.31
N HIS A 95 -8.80 4.87 -4.57
CA HIS A 95 -9.80 4.81 -3.51
C HIS A 95 -11.21 5.00 -4.08
N ARG A 96 -11.71 3.98 -4.79
CA ARG A 96 -12.98 4.00 -5.52
C ARG A 96 -13.99 2.98 -4.96
N MET A 97 -15.26 3.16 -5.29
CA MET A 97 -16.33 2.25 -4.84
C MET A 97 -16.34 0.91 -5.57
N ASP A 98 -15.77 0.82 -6.77
CA ASP A 98 -15.84 -0.40 -7.57
C ASP A 98 -14.57 -0.64 -8.39
N VAL A 99 -14.27 -1.92 -8.63
CA VAL A 99 -13.29 -2.38 -9.60
C VAL A 99 -14.02 -2.39 -10.95
N THR A 100 -13.97 -1.25 -11.64
CA THR A 100 -14.87 -0.92 -12.77
C THR A 100 -14.74 -1.80 -14.02
N ASN A 101 -13.84 -2.77 -14.03
CA ASN A 101 -13.42 -3.54 -15.21
C ASN A 101 -13.56 -5.06 -15.04
N CYS A 102 -14.41 -5.54 -14.11
CA CYS A 102 -14.68 -6.96 -13.88
C CYS A 102 -13.44 -7.81 -13.54
N GLN A 103 -12.33 -7.19 -13.16
CA GLN A 103 -11.13 -7.88 -12.74
C GLN A 103 -11.31 -8.53 -11.37
N ASN A 104 -10.60 -9.63 -11.14
CA ASN A 104 -10.46 -10.13 -9.78
C ASN A 104 -9.49 -9.25 -8.97
N TYR A 105 -9.50 -9.39 -7.64
CA TYR A 105 -8.67 -8.54 -6.79
C TYR A 105 -7.16 -8.75 -7.00
N ASN A 106 -6.69 -9.93 -7.41
CA ASN A 106 -5.27 -10.14 -7.68
C ASN A 106 -4.81 -9.39 -8.93
N GLU A 107 -5.59 -9.47 -10.01
CA GLU A 107 -5.37 -8.69 -11.24
C GLU A 107 -5.36 -7.19 -10.94
N TYR A 108 -6.36 -6.72 -10.19
CA TYR A 108 -6.42 -5.32 -9.79
C TYR A 108 -5.21 -4.89 -8.96
N LEU A 109 -4.74 -5.72 -8.03
CA LEU A 109 -3.53 -5.42 -7.25
C LEU A 109 -2.29 -5.35 -8.15
N THR A 110 -2.12 -6.30 -9.06
CA THR A 110 -0.98 -6.32 -9.99
C THR A 110 -1.00 -5.12 -10.94
N ASP A 111 -2.16 -4.72 -11.46
CA ASP A 111 -2.31 -3.54 -12.30
C ASP A 111 -2.00 -2.22 -11.56
N ASN A 112 -2.07 -2.23 -10.23
CA ASN A 112 -1.79 -1.09 -9.36
C ASN A 112 -0.47 -1.24 -8.59
N GLU A 113 0.42 -2.13 -9.03
CA GLU A 113 1.80 -2.19 -8.57
C GLU A 113 2.51 -0.88 -8.95
N ALA A 114 3.31 -0.37 -8.01
CA ALA A 114 4.01 0.89 -8.18
C ALA A 114 5.40 0.80 -7.55
N ARG A 115 6.33 1.63 -8.02
CA ARG A 115 7.62 1.77 -7.34
C ARG A 115 7.40 2.57 -6.06
N ILE A 116 8.25 2.33 -5.06
CA ILE A 116 8.25 3.17 -3.85
C ILE A 116 8.53 4.63 -4.21
N ARG A 117 9.32 4.88 -5.26
CA ARG A 117 9.55 6.23 -5.79
C ARG A 117 8.26 6.92 -6.25
N ASP A 118 7.31 6.18 -6.83
CA ASP A 118 6.03 6.76 -7.27
C ASP A 118 5.20 7.18 -6.04
N ILE A 119 5.23 6.38 -4.97
CA ILE A 119 4.62 6.73 -3.68
C ILE A 119 5.27 7.98 -3.09
N GLU A 120 6.59 8.08 -3.09
CA GLU A 120 7.32 9.28 -2.62
C GLU A 120 6.90 10.53 -3.40
N LEU A 121 6.78 10.43 -4.72
CA LEU A 121 6.36 11.54 -5.58
C LEU A 121 4.93 12.01 -5.27
N MET A 122 4.03 11.09 -4.97
CA MET A 122 2.62 11.43 -4.66
C MET A 122 2.40 11.89 -3.22
N THR A 123 3.25 11.48 -2.28
CA THR A 123 3.08 11.78 -0.84
C THR A 123 4.01 12.88 -0.33
N GLY A 124 5.13 13.12 -1.00
CA GLY A 124 6.22 13.96 -0.50
C GLY A 124 7.08 13.28 0.57
N PHE A 125 6.88 11.99 0.86
CA PHE A 125 7.75 11.24 1.76
C PHE A 125 9.07 10.87 1.12
N GLU A 126 10.05 10.56 1.96
CA GLU A 126 11.31 9.94 1.56
C GLU A 126 11.55 8.69 2.43
N PHE A 127 11.54 7.51 1.81
CA PHE A 127 11.69 6.23 2.52
C PHE A 127 13.15 5.76 2.52
N PHE A 128 13.59 5.02 3.55
CA PHE A 128 14.93 4.42 3.60
C PHE A 128 16.12 5.40 3.54
N HIS A 129 15.93 6.66 3.95
CA HIS A 129 17.00 7.67 4.00
C HIS A 129 18.17 7.28 4.92
N ASN A 130 17.97 6.31 5.81
CA ASN A 130 18.98 5.79 6.74
C ASN A 130 19.82 4.63 6.16
N LEU A 131 19.51 4.15 4.95
CA LEU A 131 20.31 3.15 4.26
C LEU A 131 21.40 3.82 3.41
N LYS A 132 22.40 3.03 2.97
CA LYS A 132 23.35 3.48 1.95
C LYS A 132 22.60 3.88 0.68
N VAL A 133 23.08 4.92 0.00
CA VAL A 133 22.41 5.51 -1.17
C VAL A 133 22.09 4.46 -2.23
N GLU A 134 23.03 3.56 -2.51
CA GLU A 134 22.86 2.51 -3.52
C GLU A 134 21.71 1.56 -3.15
N LYS A 135 21.63 1.16 -1.88
CA LYS A 135 20.57 0.25 -1.41
C LYS A 135 19.22 0.96 -1.32
N ALA A 136 19.21 2.23 -0.92
CA ALA A 136 18.00 3.04 -0.93
C ALA A 136 17.46 3.20 -2.36
N LEU A 137 18.31 3.50 -3.34
CA LEU A 137 17.92 3.61 -4.75
C LEU A 137 17.41 2.28 -5.32
N GLU A 138 18.08 1.17 -5.01
CA GLU A 138 17.63 -0.17 -5.40
C GLU A 138 16.19 -0.41 -4.92
N LEU A 139 15.92 -0.21 -3.63
CA LEU A 139 14.58 -0.40 -3.06
C LEU A 139 13.55 0.61 -3.59
N ARG A 140 13.93 1.88 -3.74
CA ARG A 140 13.01 2.94 -4.17
C ARG A 140 12.56 2.77 -5.63
N THR A 141 13.45 2.30 -6.49
CA THR A 141 13.21 2.20 -7.95
C THR A 141 12.77 0.82 -8.43
N PHE A 142 12.83 -0.20 -7.57
CA PHE A 142 12.35 -1.54 -7.88
C PHE A 142 10.88 -1.50 -8.29
N LEU A 143 10.58 -2.00 -9.49
CA LEU A 143 9.22 -2.22 -9.96
C LEU A 143 8.85 -3.67 -9.66
N PRO A 144 7.82 -3.93 -8.84
CA PRO A 144 7.30 -5.26 -8.65
C PRO A 144 6.84 -5.89 -9.98
N ASN A 145 6.83 -7.22 -10.02
CA ASN A 145 6.39 -7.97 -11.19
C ASN A 145 5.47 -9.09 -10.73
N GLY A 146 4.27 -8.70 -10.30
CA GLY A 146 3.26 -9.59 -9.78
C GLY A 146 3.34 -9.83 -8.28
N LEU A 147 2.25 -10.39 -7.78
CA LEU A 147 2.10 -10.83 -6.40
C LEU A 147 3.06 -11.99 -6.09
N TRP A 148 3.55 -12.07 -4.85
CA TRP A 148 4.36 -13.20 -4.44
C TRP A 148 3.53 -14.48 -4.42
N THR A 149 4.06 -15.52 -5.06
CA THR A 149 3.48 -16.87 -5.05
C THR A 149 3.46 -17.43 -3.62
N LEU A 150 2.33 -18.04 -3.26
CA LEU A 150 2.15 -18.77 -2.02
C LEU A 150 2.82 -20.14 -2.07
#